data_AF-A0AAN6RHG7-F1
#
_entry.id   AF-A0AAN6RHG7-F1
#
_cell.length_a   1.000
_cell.length_b   1.000
_cell.length_c   1.000
_cell.angle_alpha   90.00
_cell.angle_beta   90.00
_cell.angle_gamma   90.00
#
_symmetry.space_group_name_H-M   'P 1'
#
loop_
_entity.id
_entity.type
_entity.pdbx_description
1 polymer ?
#
loop_
_entity_poly.entity_id
_entity_poly.type
_entity_poly.pdbx_seq_one_letter_code
_entity_poly.pdbx_strand_id
1 'polypeptide(L)'
;MAIKSELKRRLLWQDQSFLKIWIDPLSYRLLESGKELQNIDETNFINECCRLGALILLSKIRRRFGARLVFTGVETERLRTLLEIYGKEWKNFKSMLLWTAIMAALETDNEERQWFCEVIGDAAKTTNLQAWDEIVAHASNLFWVGDVLNKECDNLRPHVYIE
;
A
#
# COMPACT_ATOMS: atom_id res chain seq x y z
N MET A 1 -21.96 4.42 21.56
CA MET A 1 -21.35 3.78 22.75
C MET A 1 -21.64 2.29 22.68
N ALA A 2 -20.73 1.49 22.08
CA ALA A 2 -20.74 0.01 22.05
C ALA A 2 -19.52 -0.59 21.31
N ILE A 3 -18.68 0.20 20.64
CA ILE A 3 -17.35 -0.24 20.15
C ILE A 3 -16.34 -0.29 21.32
N LYS A 4 -16.81 -0.67 22.52
CA LYS A 4 -16.14 -0.41 23.81
C LYS A 4 -15.91 -1.65 24.67
N SER A 5 -15.88 -2.84 24.06
CA SER A 5 -15.24 -3.99 24.70
C SER A 5 -15.02 -5.09 23.67
N GLU A 6 -13.76 -5.33 23.34
CA GLU A 6 -13.27 -6.68 23.08
C GLU A 6 -14.11 -7.52 22.09
N LEU A 7 -14.14 -7.14 20.81
CA LEU A 7 -14.00 -8.18 19.80
C LEU A 7 -12.60 -8.76 20.05
N LYS A 8 -12.53 -9.79 20.91
CA LYS A 8 -11.38 -10.68 21.06
C LYS A 8 -10.73 -10.75 19.70
N ARG A 9 -9.48 -10.28 19.57
CA ARG A 9 -8.69 -10.04 18.33
C ARG A 9 -8.79 -11.11 17.21
N ARG A 10 -9.41 -12.25 17.49
CA ARG A 10 -9.68 -13.38 16.61
C ARG A 10 -11.06 -13.34 15.91
N LEU A 11 -12.04 -12.58 16.38
CA LEU A 11 -13.40 -12.59 15.83
C LEU A 11 -13.54 -11.78 14.53
N LEU A 12 -12.83 -10.66 14.39
CA LEU A 12 -12.92 -9.83 13.18
C LEU A 12 -12.51 -10.63 11.94
N TRP A 13 -11.34 -11.27 11.97
CA TRP A 13 -10.81 -12.05 10.85
C TRP A 13 -11.60 -13.34 10.54
N GLN A 14 -12.56 -13.70 11.41
CA GLN A 14 -13.48 -14.81 11.23
C GLN A 14 -14.86 -14.35 10.72
N ASP A 15 -15.16 -13.05 10.79
CA ASP A 15 -16.42 -12.48 10.33
C ASP A 15 -16.38 -12.19 8.83
N GLN A 16 -16.82 -13.17 8.04
CA GLN A 16 -16.95 -13.04 6.59
C GLN A 16 -17.95 -11.93 6.18
N SER A 17 -18.83 -11.51 7.09
CA SER A 17 -19.78 -10.42 6.84
C SER A 17 -19.04 -9.08 6.76
N PHE A 18 -18.00 -8.89 7.58
CA PHE A 18 -17.16 -7.70 7.52
C PHE A 18 -16.56 -7.51 6.12
N LEU A 19 -16.07 -8.59 5.51
CA LEU A 19 -15.52 -8.56 4.16
C LEU A 19 -16.56 -8.08 3.14
N LYS A 20 -17.74 -8.71 3.12
CA LYS A 20 -18.79 -8.44 2.15
C LYS A 20 -19.45 -7.07 2.33
N ILE A 21 -19.57 -6.60 3.56
CA ILE A 21 -20.27 -5.34 3.88
C ILE A 21 -19.35 -4.13 3.74
N TRP A 22 -18.05 -4.28 4.07
CA TRP A 22 -17.13 -3.14 4.13
C TRP A 22 -16.02 -3.21 3.07
N ILE A 23 -15.33 -4.33 2.96
CA ILE A 23 -14.13 -4.43 2.12
C ILE A 23 -14.51 -4.53 0.63
N ASP A 24 -15.52 -5.32 0.30
CA ASP A 24 -15.93 -5.51 -1.08
C ASP A 24 -16.53 -4.25 -1.73
N PRO A 25 -17.45 -3.51 -1.07
CA PRO A 25 -17.95 -2.27 -1.64
C PRO A 25 -16.88 -1.19 -1.79
N LEU A 26 -15.95 -1.08 -0.83
CA LEU A 26 -14.84 -0.14 -0.93
C LEU A 26 -13.93 -0.47 -2.11
N SER A 27 -13.59 -1.76 -2.26
CA SER A 27 -12.77 -2.21 -3.37
C SER A 27 -13.47 -2.00 -4.71
N TYR A 28 -14.77 -2.28 -4.80
CA TYR A 28 -15.57 -2.04 -6.01
C TYR A 28 -15.53 -0.56 -6.39
N ARG A 29 -15.77 0.36 -5.44
CA ARG A 29 -15.73 1.80 -5.70
C ARG A 29 -14.35 2.28 -6.14
N LEU A 30 -13.28 1.75 -5.55
CA LEU A 30 -11.91 2.08 -5.95
C LEU A 30 -11.58 1.54 -7.34
N LEU A 31 -12.07 0.35 -7.72
CA LEU A 31 -11.91 -0.18 -9.07
C LEU A 31 -12.67 0.66 -10.09
N GLU A 32 -13.92 1.02 -9.79
CA GLU A 32 -14.78 1.85 -10.64
C GLU A 32 -14.21 3.26 -10.84
N SER A 33 -13.59 3.84 -9.81
CA SER A 33 -13.02 5.19 -9.89
C SER A 33 -11.66 5.26 -10.60
N GLY A 34 -11.16 4.15 -11.14
CA GLY A 34 -9.90 4.12 -11.86
C GLY A 34 -9.95 4.93 -13.15
N LYS A 35 -8.89 5.69 -13.42
CA LYS A 35 -8.71 6.33 -14.73
C LYS A 35 -8.05 5.35 -15.70
N GLU A 36 -8.00 5.68 -16.98
CA GLU A 36 -7.10 4.99 -17.93
C GLU A 36 -5.71 5.66 -17.89
N LEU A 37 -4.64 4.93 -18.24
CA LEU A 37 -3.28 5.47 -18.18
C LEU A 37 -3.11 6.74 -19.03
N GLN A 38 -3.70 6.78 -20.23
CA GLN A 38 -3.66 7.95 -21.11
C GLN A 38 -4.35 9.20 -20.55
N ASN A 39 -5.23 9.04 -19.54
CA ASN A 39 -6.00 10.12 -18.93
C ASN A 39 -5.38 10.59 -17.60
N ILE A 40 -4.16 10.12 -17.30
CA ILE A 40 -3.39 10.53 -16.12
C ILE A 40 -2.36 11.57 -16.52
N ASP A 41 -2.24 12.58 -15.67
CA ASP A 41 -1.32 13.68 -15.82
C ASP A 41 -0.75 14.09 -14.45
N GLU A 42 0.12 15.11 -14.46
CA GLU A 42 0.76 15.67 -13.27
C GLU A 42 -0.23 16.14 -12.19
N THR A 43 -1.47 16.47 -12.57
CA THR A 43 -2.48 16.98 -11.63
C THR A 43 -3.18 15.87 -10.86
N ASN A 44 -3.17 14.64 -11.38
CA ASN A 44 -4.00 13.57 -10.85
C ASN A 44 -3.27 12.23 -10.59
N PHE A 45 -2.01 12.08 -11.00
CA PHE A 45 -1.26 10.83 -10.81
C PHE A 45 -1.15 10.41 -9.33
N ILE A 46 -0.98 11.36 -8.39
CA ILE A 46 -0.90 11.06 -6.95
C ILE A 46 -2.17 10.36 -6.47
N ASN A 47 -3.33 10.83 -6.91
CA ASN A 47 -4.61 10.23 -6.54
C ASN A 47 -4.73 8.81 -7.07
N GLU A 48 -4.27 8.57 -8.30
CA GLU A 48 -4.26 7.23 -8.88
C GLU A 48 -3.28 6.30 -8.15
N CYS A 49 -2.07 6.76 -7.84
CA CYS A 49 -1.11 5.96 -7.07
C CYS A 49 -1.66 5.57 -5.69
N CYS A 50 -2.33 6.51 -5.01
CA CYS A 50 -2.98 6.24 -3.72
C CYS A 50 -4.14 5.25 -3.86
N ARG A 51 -4.95 5.36 -4.93
CA ARG A 51 -6.03 4.42 -5.25
C ARG A 51 -5.50 3.01 -5.45
N LEU A 52 -4.41 2.85 -6.20
CA LEU A 52 -3.73 1.58 -6.43
C LEU A 52 -3.16 1.00 -5.13
N GLY A 53 -2.48 1.82 -4.32
CA GLY A 53 -2.00 1.41 -2.99
C GLY A 53 -3.14 0.94 -2.07
N ALA A 54 -4.29 1.61 -2.12
CA ALA A 54 -5.47 1.22 -1.35
C ALA A 54 -6.05 -0.12 -1.82
N LEU A 55 -6.12 -0.37 -3.14
CA LEU A 55 -6.53 -1.65 -3.68
C LEU A 55 -5.59 -2.79 -3.25
N ILE A 56 -4.28 -2.55 -3.26
CA ILE A 56 -3.29 -3.52 -2.76
C ILE A 56 -3.53 -3.82 -1.28
N LEU A 57 -3.72 -2.79 -0.45
CA LEU A 57 -4.05 -2.98 0.97
C LEU A 57 -5.33 -3.80 1.18
N LEU A 58 -6.41 -3.47 0.47
CA LEU A 58 -7.69 -4.19 0.59
C LEU A 58 -7.56 -5.65 0.12
N SER A 59 -6.73 -5.90 -0.88
CA SER A 59 -6.39 -7.26 -1.34
C SER A 59 -5.64 -8.06 -0.27
N LYS A 60 -4.68 -7.45 0.43
CA LYS A 60 -4.00 -8.09 1.58
C LYS A 60 -4.96 -8.37 2.73
N ILE A 61 -5.86 -7.43 3.04
CA ILE A 61 -6.94 -7.62 4.03
C ILE A 61 -7.81 -8.82 3.63
N ARG A 62 -8.24 -8.92 2.36
CA ARG A 62 -9.02 -10.07 1.86
C ARG A 62 -8.31 -11.40 2.04
N ARG A 63 -7.02 -11.47 1.74
CA ARG A 63 -6.23 -12.70 1.94
C ARG A 63 -6.20 -13.12 3.41
N ARG A 64 -6.24 -12.17 4.35
CA ARG A 64 -6.35 -12.45 5.79
C ARG A 64 -7.65 -13.18 6.16
N PHE A 65 -8.73 -12.96 5.41
CA PHE A 65 -10.02 -13.66 5.52
C PHE A 65 -10.07 -15.00 4.75
N GLY A 66 -8.98 -15.43 4.12
CA GLY A 66 -8.89 -16.69 3.39
C GLY A 66 -9.22 -16.61 1.90
N ALA A 67 -9.44 -15.41 1.34
CA ALA A 67 -9.60 -15.23 -0.10
C ALA A 67 -8.25 -15.42 -0.80
N ARG A 68 -8.01 -16.62 -1.36
CA ARG A 68 -6.70 -16.99 -1.94
C ARG A 68 -6.45 -16.43 -3.34
N LEU A 69 -7.51 -16.13 -4.11
CA LEU A 69 -7.41 -15.67 -5.50
C LEU A 69 -7.71 -14.18 -5.58
N VAL A 70 -6.80 -13.36 -5.04
CA VAL A 70 -6.83 -11.92 -5.24
C VAL A 70 -5.55 -11.54 -5.97
N PHE A 71 -5.66 -11.22 -7.24
CA PHE A 71 -4.54 -10.84 -8.09
C PHE A 71 -4.38 -9.33 -8.09
N THR A 72 -3.16 -8.87 -7.89
CA THR A 72 -2.80 -7.44 -7.77
C THR A 72 -1.65 -7.03 -8.69
N GLY A 73 -1.26 -7.92 -9.61
CA GLY A 73 -0.13 -7.67 -10.52
C GLY A 73 -0.41 -6.49 -11.47
N VAL A 74 -1.66 -6.31 -11.90
CA VAL A 74 -2.07 -5.16 -12.72
C VAL A 74 -1.89 -3.87 -11.93
N GLU A 75 -2.26 -3.86 -10.65
CA GLU A 75 -2.14 -2.69 -9.79
C GLU A 75 -0.67 -2.33 -9.51
N THR A 76 0.20 -3.32 -9.27
CA THR A 76 1.62 -3.07 -9.00
C THR A 76 2.37 -2.62 -10.25
N GLU A 77 2.13 -3.26 -11.39
CA GLU A 77 2.71 -2.89 -12.69
C GLU A 77 2.30 -1.46 -13.09
N ARG A 78 1.02 -1.15 -12.88
CA ARG A 78 0.48 0.17 -13.17
C ARG A 78 1.05 1.24 -12.23
N LEU A 79 1.17 0.94 -10.94
CA LEU A 79 1.77 1.84 -9.96
C LEU A 79 3.24 2.11 -10.29
N ARG A 80 3.99 1.06 -10.67
CA ARG A 80 5.37 1.20 -11.16
C ARG A 80 5.44 2.13 -12.36
N THR A 81 4.65 1.87 -13.40
CA THR A 81 4.59 2.73 -14.61
C THR A 81 4.33 4.19 -14.26
N LEU A 82 3.38 4.47 -13.36
CA LEU A 82 3.07 5.84 -12.95
C LEU A 82 4.21 6.51 -12.19
N LEU A 83 4.91 5.78 -11.34
CA LEU A 83 6.07 6.28 -10.61
C LEU A 83 7.30 6.47 -11.52
N GLU A 84 7.45 5.64 -12.57
CA GLU A 84 8.49 5.84 -13.59
C GLU A 84 8.25 7.12 -14.40
N ILE A 85 6.99 7.40 -14.77
CA ILE A 85 6.62 8.59 -15.56
C ILE A 85 6.61 9.87 -14.69
N TYR A 86 5.93 9.82 -13.54
CA TYR A 86 5.60 11.02 -12.74
C TYR A 86 6.25 11.04 -11.35
N GLY A 87 6.97 10.00 -10.92
CA GLY A 87 7.48 9.89 -9.55
C GLY A 87 8.39 11.05 -9.13
N LYS A 88 9.14 11.63 -10.10
CA LYS A 88 9.95 12.84 -9.87
C LYS A 88 9.11 14.09 -9.58
N GLU A 89 7.88 14.15 -10.08
CA GLU A 89 6.94 15.25 -9.81
C GLU A 89 6.24 15.11 -8.47
N TRP A 90 6.39 13.98 -7.77
CA TRP A 90 5.84 13.75 -6.44
C TRP A 90 6.64 14.53 -5.37
N LYS A 91 6.50 15.85 -5.36
CA LYS A 91 7.26 16.77 -4.50
C LYS A 91 6.69 16.86 -3.07
N ASN A 92 5.36 16.74 -2.95
CA ASN A 92 4.63 16.91 -1.68
C ASN A 92 4.10 15.57 -1.15
N PHE A 93 3.74 15.51 0.13
CA PHE A 93 3.13 14.30 0.73
C PHE A 93 3.99 13.04 0.55
N LYS A 94 5.29 13.14 0.83
CA LYS A 94 6.24 12.02 0.72
C LYS A 94 5.87 10.81 1.59
N SER A 95 5.12 11.02 2.68
CA SER A 95 4.50 9.94 3.45
C SER A 95 3.60 9.05 2.60
N MET A 96 2.82 9.63 1.69
CA MET A 96 1.95 8.88 0.78
C MET A 96 2.78 8.12 -0.26
N LEU A 97 3.84 8.72 -0.80
CA LEU A 97 4.76 8.02 -1.69
C LEU A 97 5.36 6.80 -0.99
N LEU A 98 5.92 6.98 0.22
CA LEU A 98 6.46 5.89 1.04
C LEU A 98 5.42 4.79 1.27
N TRP A 99 4.21 5.16 1.69
CA TRP A 99 3.15 4.20 1.93
C TRP A 99 2.76 3.43 0.66
N THR A 100 2.56 4.11 -0.48
CA THR A 100 2.23 3.44 -1.75
C THR A 100 3.33 2.50 -2.23
N ALA A 101 4.60 2.92 -2.14
CA ALA A 101 5.73 2.10 -2.52
C ALA A 101 5.89 0.89 -1.59
N ILE A 102 5.67 1.04 -0.28
CA ILE A 102 5.65 -0.08 0.67
C ILE A 102 4.54 -1.05 0.32
N MET A 103 3.31 -0.58 0.04
CA MET A 103 2.21 -1.47 -0.34
C MET A 103 2.59 -2.31 -1.57
N ALA A 104 3.21 -1.69 -2.57
CA ALA A 104 3.65 -2.37 -3.78
C ALA A 104 4.81 -3.36 -3.52
N ALA A 105 5.84 -2.95 -2.77
CA ALA A 105 6.98 -3.81 -2.42
C ALA A 105 6.55 -5.07 -1.64
N LEU A 106 5.54 -4.92 -0.77
CA LEU A 106 4.95 -6.04 -0.04
C LEU A 106 4.19 -7.00 -0.96
N GLU A 107 3.76 -6.55 -2.12
CA GLU A 107 2.89 -7.30 -3.02
C GLU A 107 3.63 -7.95 -4.19
N THR A 108 4.83 -7.46 -4.49
CA THR A 108 5.68 -7.92 -5.58
C THR A 108 6.82 -8.79 -5.07
N ASP A 109 7.50 -9.50 -5.98
CA ASP A 109 8.66 -10.34 -5.69
C ASP A 109 9.87 -9.93 -6.56
N ASN A 110 11.05 -10.43 -6.20
CA ASN A 110 12.29 -10.32 -6.98
C ASN A 110 12.63 -8.89 -7.43
N GLU A 111 12.87 -8.68 -8.73
CA GLU A 111 13.30 -7.40 -9.31
C GLU A 111 12.28 -6.28 -9.13
N GLU A 112 10.98 -6.60 -9.20
CA GLU A 112 9.94 -5.59 -9.01
C GLU A 112 9.89 -5.12 -7.55
N ARG A 113 10.04 -6.05 -6.59
CA ARG A 113 10.18 -5.69 -5.17
C ARG A 113 11.40 -4.81 -4.94
N GLN A 114 12.54 -5.18 -5.53
CA GLN A 114 13.78 -4.43 -5.38
C GLN A 114 13.63 -3.00 -5.91
N TRP A 115 12.99 -2.83 -7.08
CA TRP A 115 12.71 -1.51 -7.65
C TRP A 115 11.85 -0.65 -6.70
N PHE A 116 10.79 -1.20 -6.11
CA PHE A 116 10.01 -0.46 -5.11
C PHE A 116 10.82 -0.15 -3.84
N CYS A 117 11.72 -1.04 -3.43
CA CYS A 117 12.61 -0.80 -2.28
C CYS A 117 13.59 0.35 -2.53
N GLU A 118 14.07 0.52 -3.77
CA GLU A 118 14.86 1.68 -4.19
C GLU A 118 14.04 2.97 -4.11
N VAL A 119 12.79 2.96 -4.59
CA VAL A 119 11.86 4.10 -4.45
C VAL A 119 11.62 4.46 -2.98
N ILE A 120 11.49 3.47 -2.10
CA ILE A 120 11.35 3.68 -0.65
C ILE A 120 12.62 4.34 -0.09
N GLY A 121 13.81 3.84 -0.45
CA GLY A 121 15.10 4.40 -0.02
C GLY A 121 15.25 5.86 -0.46
N ASP A 122 14.99 6.17 -1.72
CA ASP A 122 15.05 7.53 -2.26
C ASP A 122 14.06 8.47 -1.54
N ALA A 123 12.82 8.02 -1.34
CA ALA A 123 11.82 8.79 -0.62
C ALA A 123 12.22 9.04 0.84
N ALA A 124 12.81 8.04 1.52
CA ALA A 124 13.31 8.18 2.88
C ALA A 124 14.45 9.20 2.98
N LYS A 125 15.40 9.17 2.05
CA LYS A 125 16.49 10.17 1.95
C LYS A 125 15.94 11.58 1.76
N THR A 126 14.97 11.75 0.86
CA THR A 126 14.35 13.08 0.63
C THR A 126 13.55 13.60 1.83
N THR A 127 13.18 12.74 2.77
CA THR A 127 12.46 13.09 4.00
C THR A 127 13.33 13.06 5.24
N ASN A 128 14.65 12.87 5.07
CA ASN A 128 15.63 12.78 6.15
C ASN A 128 15.31 11.69 7.19
N LEU A 129 14.71 10.58 6.76
CA LEU A 129 14.48 9.40 7.59
C LEU A 129 15.73 8.51 7.51
N GLN A 130 16.29 8.16 8.65
CA GLN A 130 17.63 7.56 8.77
C GLN A 130 17.57 6.06 9.10
N ALA A 131 16.41 5.56 9.52
CA ALA A 131 16.22 4.17 9.90
C ALA A 131 14.94 3.58 9.34
N TRP A 132 14.95 2.27 9.11
CA TRP A 132 13.76 1.51 8.70
C TRP A 132 12.56 1.74 9.63
N ASP A 133 12.82 1.73 10.94
CA ASP A 133 11.75 1.91 11.93
C ASP A 133 11.12 3.31 11.83
N GLU A 134 11.89 4.33 11.45
CA GLU A 134 11.37 5.68 11.18
C GLU A 134 10.53 5.71 9.90
N ILE A 135 10.97 5.01 8.83
CA ILE A 135 10.19 4.86 7.59
C ILE A 135 8.84 4.22 7.88
N VAL A 136 8.83 3.10 8.60
CA VAL A 136 7.60 2.39 8.96
C VAL A 136 6.73 3.25 9.87
N ALA A 137 7.30 3.93 10.86
CA ALA A 137 6.54 4.86 11.71
C ALA A 137 5.90 5.99 10.87
N HIS A 138 6.63 6.52 9.89
CA HIS A 138 6.14 7.58 9.02
C HIS A 138 5.02 7.10 8.08
N ALA A 139 5.19 5.95 7.44
CA ALA A 139 4.19 5.34 6.57
C ALA A 139 2.95 4.82 7.34
N SER A 140 3.14 4.33 8.56
CA SER A 140 2.06 3.75 9.38
C SER A 140 1.09 4.78 9.96
N ASN A 141 1.44 6.07 9.94
CA ASN A 141 0.51 7.16 10.23
C ASN A 141 -0.59 7.34 9.16
N LEU A 142 -0.47 6.64 8.02
CA LEU A 142 -1.50 6.57 6.99
C LEU A 142 -2.38 5.31 7.19
N PHE A 143 -2.82 4.68 6.10
CA PHE A 143 -3.65 3.47 6.18
C PHE A 143 -2.80 2.25 6.51
N TRP A 144 -2.66 1.94 7.80
CA TRP A 144 -1.86 0.81 8.25
C TRP A 144 -2.66 -0.18 9.09
N VAL A 145 -2.74 -1.41 8.62
CA VAL A 145 -3.38 -2.51 9.36
C VAL A 145 -2.29 -3.44 9.88
N GLY A 146 -1.82 -3.19 11.11
CA GLY A 146 -0.64 -3.87 11.66
C GLY A 146 -0.74 -5.40 11.68
N ASP A 147 -1.93 -5.95 11.99
CA ASP A 147 -2.20 -7.39 11.98
C ASP A 147 -2.09 -8.04 10.58
N VAL A 148 -2.09 -7.23 9.52
CA VAL A 148 -1.97 -7.64 8.11
C VAL A 148 -0.56 -7.35 7.60
N LEU A 149 0.02 -6.20 7.94
CA LEU A 149 1.22 -5.68 7.26
C LEU A 149 2.53 -5.93 8.01
N ASN A 150 2.54 -5.89 9.35
CA ASN A 150 3.80 -5.81 10.12
C ASN A 150 4.77 -6.94 9.79
N LYS A 151 4.28 -8.19 9.79
CA LYS A 151 5.13 -9.36 9.55
C LYS A 151 5.77 -9.37 8.16
N GLU A 152 5.02 -8.99 7.12
CA GLU A 152 5.56 -8.93 5.76
C GLU A 152 6.48 -7.72 5.58
N CYS A 153 6.18 -6.61 6.25
CA CYS A 153 6.96 -5.38 6.21
C CYS A 153 8.36 -5.55 6.76
N ASP A 154 8.53 -6.30 7.86
CA ASP A 154 9.87 -6.58 8.41
C ASP A 154 10.79 -7.30 7.40
N ASN A 155 10.22 -8.05 6.44
CA ASN A 155 11.00 -8.72 5.41
C ASN A 155 11.56 -7.76 4.35
N LEU A 156 11.05 -6.53 4.25
CA LEU A 156 11.57 -5.51 3.32
C LEU A 156 12.82 -4.82 3.85
N ARG A 157 13.04 -4.82 5.17
CA ARG A 157 14.16 -4.13 5.83
C ARG A 157 15.53 -4.39 5.19
N PRO A 158 15.92 -5.63 4.81
CA PRO A 158 17.22 -5.89 4.20
C PRO A 158 17.37 -5.33 2.78
N HIS A 159 16.28 -4.94 2.12
CA HIS A 159 16.25 -4.51 0.72
C HIS A 159 16.24 -3.00 0.56
N VAL A 160 16.02 -2.24 1.64
CA VAL A 160 15.91 -0.79 1.61
C VAL A 160 17.21 -0.18 2.13
N TYR A 161 17.99 0.41 1.22
CA TYR A 161 19.28 1.03 1.52
C TYR A 161 19.12 2.53 1.77
N ILE A 162 19.49 2.95 2.98
CA ILE A 162 19.44 4.33 3.46
C ILE A 162 20.89 4.74 3.78
N GLU A 163 21.68 4.98 2.73
CA GLU A 163 23.03 5.58 2.82
C GLU A 163 23.03 7.02 2.34
#